data_AF-A0A2H5F0Q7-F1
#
_entry.id   AF-A0A2H5F0Q7-F1
#
_cell.length_a   1.000
_cell.length_b   1.000
_cell.length_c   1.000
_cell.angle_alpha   90.00
_cell.angle_beta   90.00
_cell.angle_gamma   90.00
#
_symmetry.space_group_name_H-M   'P 1'
#
loop_
_entity.id
_entity.type
_entity.pdbx_description
1 polymer ?
#
loop_
_entity_poly.entity_id
_entity_poly.type
_entity_poly.pdbx_seq_one_letter_code
_entity_poly.pdbx_strand_id
1 'polypeptide(L)'
;MQHLRALPVGAENEPELRIAPLLASAIYGRSDAGLPHPAVDRPAPTEVERLRRENALLTHHAEILAGAVGACSNCWGTIPDCEECGGIGKPGALQPDREAFDRYVLPVLTRVMGNTNPLQGFGSGAKVYPLSL
;
A
#
# COMPACT_ATOMS: atom_id res chain seq x y z
N MET A 1 -41.45 33.40 -35.11
CA MET A 1 -42.28 32.31 -35.68
C MET A 1 -41.35 31.11 -35.86
N GLN A 2 -41.20 30.19 -34.90
CA GLN A 2 -42.06 29.01 -34.66
C GLN A 2 -42.45 28.34 -36.00
N HIS A 3 -42.13 27.07 -36.31
CA HIS A 3 -42.30 25.86 -35.50
C HIS A 3 -41.36 24.70 -35.88
N LEU A 4 -41.08 23.88 -34.86
CA LEU A 4 -40.50 22.54 -34.87
C LEU A 4 -41.28 21.52 -35.73
N ARG A 5 -40.57 20.57 -36.36
CA ARG A 5 -41.00 19.17 -36.47
C ARG A 5 -39.82 18.20 -36.34
N ALA A 6 -39.87 17.49 -35.21
CA ALA A 6 -39.39 16.15 -34.87
C ALA A 6 -38.19 15.55 -35.62
N LEU A 7 -37.05 15.51 -34.93
CA LEU A 7 -36.05 14.46 -35.10
C LEU A 7 -36.60 13.16 -34.51
N PRO A 8 -36.31 11.98 -35.09
CA PRO A 8 -36.74 10.71 -34.52
C PRO A 8 -36.15 10.53 -33.12
N VAL A 9 -37.06 10.51 -32.14
CA VAL A 9 -36.81 10.01 -30.78
C VAL A 9 -36.65 8.50 -30.90
N GLY A 10 -35.50 8.00 -30.47
CA GLY A 10 -35.19 6.58 -30.50
C GLY A 10 -33.77 6.34 -30.99
N ALA A 11 -32.76 6.88 -30.31
CA ALA A 11 -31.52 6.12 -30.20
C ALA A 11 -31.91 4.91 -29.36
N GLU A 12 -32.23 3.84 -30.07
CA GLU A 12 -32.46 2.53 -29.51
C GLU A 12 -31.21 2.23 -28.66
N ASN A 13 -31.38 2.27 -27.34
CA ASN A 13 -30.44 1.60 -26.44
C ASN A 13 -30.64 0.10 -26.70
N GLU A 14 -30.22 -0.37 -27.88
CA GLU A 14 -29.88 -1.76 -28.13
C GLU A 14 -28.78 -2.07 -27.10
N PRO A 15 -29.06 -2.85 -26.05
CA PRO A 15 -27.99 -3.29 -25.18
C PRO A 15 -27.24 -4.31 -26.02
N GLU A 16 -26.14 -3.88 -26.63
CA GLU A 16 -25.12 -4.66 -27.31
C GLU A 16 -25.25 -6.16 -27.03
N LEU A 17 -26.09 -6.85 -27.81
CA LEU A 17 -26.25 -8.30 -27.75
C LEU A 17 -24.94 -9.03 -28.16
N ARG A 18 -23.90 -8.25 -28.49
CA ARG A 18 -22.54 -8.68 -28.81
C ARG A 18 -21.55 -8.60 -27.65
N ILE A 19 -21.86 -7.87 -26.57
CA ILE A 19 -21.01 -7.87 -25.35
C ILE A 19 -21.50 -8.91 -24.34
N ALA A 20 -22.76 -9.34 -24.39
CA ALA A 20 -23.26 -10.41 -23.53
C ALA A 20 -22.40 -11.70 -23.57
N PRO A 21 -21.91 -12.19 -24.73
CA PRO A 21 -21.02 -13.35 -24.76
C PRO A 21 -19.63 -13.07 -24.14
N LEU A 22 -19.12 -11.85 -24.29
CA LEU A 22 -17.80 -11.43 -23.78
C LEU A 22 -17.82 -11.22 -22.26
N LEU A 23 -18.87 -10.57 -21.74
CA LEU A 23 -19.17 -10.49 -20.31
C LEU A 23 -19.44 -11.88 -19.73
N ALA A 24 -20.20 -12.72 -20.43
CA ALA A 24 -20.40 -14.10 -20.03
C ALA A 24 -19.06 -14.84 -19.94
N SER A 25 -18.15 -14.74 -20.93
CA SER A 25 -16.83 -15.38 -20.84
C SER A 25 -15.90 -14.80 -19.76
N ALA A 26 -16.00 -13.50 -19.45
CA ALA A 26 -15.25 -12.89 -18.33
C ALA A 26 -15.79 -13.32 -16.95
N ILE A 27 -17.07 -13.69 -16.87
CA ILE A 27 -17.72 -14.27 -15.70
C ILE A 27 -17.50 -15.80 -15.65
N TYR A 28 -17.45 -16.48 -16.80
CA TYR A 28 -17.37 -17.94 -16.93
C TYR A 28 -15.94 -18.48 -16.87
N GLY A 29 -14.93 -17.68 -17.21
CA GLY A 29 -13.52 -18.07 -17.12
C GLY A 29 -12.92 -18.09 -15.71
N ARG A 30 -13.69 -17.71 -14.67
CA ARG A 30 -13.26 -17.75 -13.27
C ARG A 30 -13.96 -18.80 -12.42
N SER A 31 -14.84 -19.58 -13.04
CA SER A 31 -15.52 -20.70 -12.43
C SER A 31 -15.13 -21.95 -13.22
N ASP A 32 -13.86 -22.33 -13.11
CA ASP A 32 -13.57 -23.73 -13.36
C ASP A 32 -14.45 -24.50 -12.36
N ALA A 33 -15.38 -25.30 -12.88
CA ALA A 33 -16.19 -26.23 -12.11
C ALA A 33 -15.30 -27.39 -11.64
N GLY A 34 -14.12 -27.07 -11.11
CA GLY A 34 -13.39 -27.93 -10.22
C GLY A 34 -14.34 -28.26 -9.09
N LEU A 35 -14.53 -29.56 -8.88
CA LEU A 35 -15.20 -30.16 -7.73
C LEU A 35 -15.09 -29.24 -6.51
N PRO A 36 -16.16 -29.04 -5.70
CA PRO A 36 -16.05 -28.28 -4.46
C PRO A 36 -14.78 -28.72 -3.77
N HIS A 37 -13.77 -27.83 -3.70
CA HIS A 37 -12.52 -28.17 -3.07
C HIS A 37 -12.94 -28.67 -1.69
N PRO A 38 -12.65 -29.94 -1.33
CA PRO A 38 -13.18 -30.50 -0.11
C PRO A 38 -12.84 -29.51 0.99
N ALA A 39 -13.81 -29.18 1.84
CA ALA A 39 -13.75 -28.12 2.86
C ALA A 39 -12.55 -28.24 3.84
N VAL A 40 -11.71 -29.26 3.64
CA VAL A 40 -10.44 -29.59 4.26
C VAL A 40 -9.42 -28.45 4.20
N ASP A 41 -9.42 -27.60 3.16
CA ASP A 41 -8.50 -26.44 3.06
C ASP A 41 -9.12 -25.11 3.48
N ARG A 42 -10.40 -25.08 3.88
CA ARG A 42 -11.00 -23.85 4.39
C ARG A 42 -10.59 -23.67 5.85
N PRO A 43 -9.86 -22.61 6.21
CA PRO A 43 -9.48 -22.37 7.60
C PRO A 43 -10.73 -22.24 8.48
N ALA A 44 -10.61 -22.73 9.71
CA ALA A 44 -11.69 -22.59 10.68
C ALA A 44 -12.00 -21.10 10.91
N PRO A 45 -13.27 -20.72 11.19
CA PRO A 45 -13.61 -19.31 11.44
C PRO A 45 -12.74 -18.64 12.52
N THR A 46 -12.32 -19.41 13.53
CA THR A 46 -11.41 -18.96 14.59
C THR A 46 -10.00 -18.65 14.09
N GLU A 47 -9.50 -19.42 13.12
CA GLU A 47 -8.20 -19.17 12.47
C GLU A 47 -8.24 -17.93 11.60
N VAL A 48 -9.33 -17.74 10.86
CA VAL A 48 -9.55 -16.52 10.06
C VAL A 48 -9.56 -15.30 10.98
N GLU A 49 -10.22 -15.37 12.13
CA GLU A 49 -10.27 -14.26 13.07
C GLU A 49 -8.93 -14.00 13.76
N ARG A 50 -8.15 -15.04 14.04
CA ARG A 50 -6.76 -14.89 14.51
C ARG A 50 -5.92 -14.16 13.46
N LEU A 51 -5.94 -14.62 12.21
CA LEU A 51 -5.16 -14.04 11.12
C LEU A 51 -5.55 -12.59 10.84
N ARG A 52 -6.83 -12.24 10.93
CA ARG A 52 -7.30 -10.85 10.81
C ARG A 52 -6.70 -9.95 11.88
N ARG A 53 -6.69 -10.41 13.13
CA ARG A 53 -6.09 -9.65 14.24
C ARG A 53 -4.58 -9.47 14.06
N GLU A 54 -3.88 -10.53 13.63
CA GLU A 54 -2.44 -10.46 13.35
C GLU A 54 -2.14 -9.53 12.18
N ASN A 55 -2.91 -9.63 11.10
CA ASN A 55 -2.75 -8.75 9.93
C ASN A 55 -3.00 -7.29 10.30
N ALA A 56 -4.06 -6.99 11.08
CA ALA A 56 -4.33 -5.65 11.55
C ALA A 56 -3.16 -5.08 12.38
N LEU A 57 -2.58 -5.89 13.27
CA LEU A 57 -1.41 -5.49 14.06
C LEU A 57 -0.19 -5.22 13.18
N LEU A 58 0.08 -6.08 12.21
CA LEU A 58 1.21 -5.92 11.29
C LEU A 58 1.07 -4.68 10.41
N THR A 59 -0.13 -4.46 9.85
CA THR A 59 -0.43 -3.26 9.05
C THR A 59 -0.24 -2.00 9.88
N HIS A 60 -0.77 -1.98 11.10
CA HIS A 60 -0.58 -0.83 12.01
C HIS A 60 0.88 -0.55 12.33
N HIS A 61 1.68 -1.59 12.59
CA HIS A 61 3.12 -1.42 12.79
C HIS A 61 3.85 -0.93 11.54
N ALA A 62 3.48 -1.41 10.35
CA ALA A 62 4.06 -0.94 9.10
C ALA A 62 3.76 0.55 8.86
N GLU A 63 2.55 1.01 9.17
CA GLU A 63 2.19 2.43 9.09
C GLU A 63 3.02 3.29 10.05
N ILE A 64 3.15 2.86 11.31
CA ILE A 64 3.98 3.56 12.31
C ILE A 64 5.43 3.63 11.84
N LEU A 65 5.99 2.52 11.34
CA LEU A 65 7.38 2.47 10.88
C LEU A 65 7.59 3.34 9.64
N ALA A 66 6.63 3.37 8.71
CA ALA A 66 6.68 4.26 7.57
C ALA A 66 6.75 5.73 8.03
N GLY A 67 5.89 6.13 8.97
CA GLY A 67 5.95 7.45 9.59
C GLY A 67 7.29 7.72 10.28
N ALA A 68 7.77 6.76 11.08
CA ALA A 68 9.04 6.86 11.79
C ALA A 68 10.24 7.09 10.87
N VAL A 69 10.23 6.55 9.65
CA VAL A 69 11.34 6.73 8.69
C VAL A 69 11.02 7.77 7.60
N GLY A 70 9.86 8.43 7.65
CA GLY A 70 9.44 9.38 6.63
C GLY A 70 9.18 8.75 5.25
N ALA A 71 8.63 7.54 5.21
CA ALA A 71 8.16 6.86 4.01
C ALA A 71 6.64 6.99 3.85
N CYS A 72 6.13 6.77 2.63
CA CYS A 72 4.70 6.60 2.40
C CYS A 72 4.24 5.26 3.00
N SER A 73 3.23 5.30 3.87
CA SER A 73 2.65 4.13 4.53
C SER A 73 2.05 3.11 3.56
N ASN A 74 1.55 3.58 2.42
CA ASN A 74 0.91 2.72 1.43
C ASN A 74 1.91 1.98 0.52
N CYS A 75 2.92 2.68 -0.02
CA CYS A 75 3.78 2.09 -1.06
C CYS A 75 5.27 1.99 -0.73
N TRP A 76 5.76 2.67 0.31
CA TRP A 76 7.19 2.74 0.64
C TRP A 76 8.10 3.19 -0.52
N GLY A 77 7.54 3.88 -1.52
CA GLY A 77 8.23 4.32 -2.73
C GLY A 77 8.43 3.23 -3.79
N THR A 78 7.77 2.08 -3.66
CA THR A 78 7.91 0.95 -4.61
C THR A 78 6.89 0.95 -5.74
N ILE A 79 5.81 1.74 -5.61
CA ILE A 79 4.74 1.87 -6.61
C ILE A 79 4.87 3.24 -7.29
N PRO A 80 5.26 3.31 -8.58
CA PRO A 80 5.59 4.57 -9.27
C PRO A 80 4.44 5.58 -9.37
N ASP A 81 3.20 5.13 -9.34
CA ASP A 81 1.97 5.90 -9.51
C ASP A 81 1.06 5.82 -8.27
N CYS A 82 1.66 5.63 -7.09
CA CYS A 82 0.91 5.55 -5.83
C CYS A 82 0.00 6.78 -5.64
N GLU A 83 -1.29 6.54 -5.38
CA GLU A 83 -2.30 7.59 -5.22
C GLU A 83 -2.03 8.54 -4.04
N GLU A 84 -1.27 8.11 -3.04
CA GLU A 84 -0.95 8.94 -1.87
C GLU A 84 0.27 9.85 -2.08
N CYS A 85 1.32 9.34 -2.75
CA CYS A 85 2.60 10.02 -2.82
C CYS A 85 3.16 10.20 -4.23
N GLY A 86 2.45 9.80 -5.28
CA GLY A 86 2.95 9.84 -6.66
C GLY A 86 4.28 9.10 -6.87
N GLY A 87 4.49 8.01 -6.12
CA GLY A 87 5.69 7.16 -6.19
C GLY A 87 6.98 7.69 -5.56
N ILE A 88 6.99 8.89 -4.97
CA ILE A 88 8.22 9.43 -4.36
C ILE A 88 8.48 8.95 -2.91
N GLY A 89 7.52 8.26 -2.29
CA GLY A 89 7.44 7.99 -0.86
C GLY A 89 8.42 6.95 -0.28
N LYS A 90 9.68 6.94 -0.73
CA LYS A 90 10.76 6.14 -0.13
C LYS A 90 11.14 6.66 1.27
N PRO A 91 11.82 5.87 2.13
CA PRO A 91 12.32 6.37 3.41
C PRO A 91 13.12 7.66 3.28
N GLY A 92 12.80 8.64 4.13
CA GLY A 92 13.37 9.98 4.14
C GLY A 92 12.80 10.94 3.09
N ALA A 93 11.78 10.55 2.30
CA ALA A 93 11.12 11.44 1.34
C ALA A 93 10.13 12.41 2.02
N LEU A 94 9.56 12.01 3.14
CA LEU A 94 8.67 12.80 3.98
C LEU A 94 9.36 13.15 5.31
N GLN A 95 8.83 14.14 6.03
CA GLN A 95 9.31 14.46 7.38
C GLN A 95 9.03 13.27 8.32
N PRO A 96 10.05 12.67 8.95
CA PRO A 96 9.83 11.58 9.88
C PRO A 96 9.02 12.01 11.12
N ASP A 97 8.12 11.15 11.58
CA ASP A 97 7.48 11.28 12.89
C ASP A 97 8.54 11.08 13.98
N ARG A 98 8.80 12.16 14.71
CA ARG A 98 9.83 12.19 15.74
C ARG A 98 9.55 11.22 16.90
N GLU A 99 8.31 11.11 17.36
CA GLU A 99 8.00 10.24 18.49
C GLU A 99 8.19 8.77 18.09
N ALA A 100 7.71 8.40 16.90
CA ALA A 100 7.87 7.05 16.38
C ALA A 100 9.35 6.74 16.07
N PHE A 101 10.10 7.69 15.52
CA PHE A 101 11.54 7.55 15.29
C PHE A 101 12.31 7.28 16.59
N ASP A 102 12.08 8.09 17.62
CA ASP A 102 12.77 7.98 18.91
C ASP A 102 12.43 6.65 19.60
N ARG A 103 11.19 6.15 19.45
CA ARG A 103 10.74 4.89 20.03
C ARG A 103 11.29 3.65 19.32
N TYR A 104 11.28 3.63 17.98
CA TYR A 104 11.52 2.41 17.20
C TYR A 104 12.85 2.39 16.45
N VAL A 105 13.33 3.53 15.96
CA VAL A 105 14.49 3.61 15.06
C VAL A 105 15.76 3.98 15.83
N LEU A 106 15.68 5.02 16.68
CA LEU A 106 16.84 5.54 17.42
C LEU A 106 17.56 4.49 18.29
N PRO A 107 16.87 3.56 19.01
CA PRO A 107 17.55 2.54 19.79
C PRO A 107 18.39 1.59 18.93
N VAL A 108 17.89 1.25 17.73
CA VAL A 108 18.58 0.38 16.78
C VAL A 108 19.80 1.09 16.22
N LEU A 109 19.65 2.36 15.81
CA LEU A 109 20.76 3.16 15.31
C LEU A 109 21.84 3.34 16.38
N THR A 110 21.46 3.61 17.62
CA THR A 110 22.39 3.74 18.75
C THR A 110 23.16 2.44 18.97
N ARG A 111 22.53 1.28 18.84
CA ARG A 111 23.20 -0.01 18.97
C ARG A 111 24.14 -0.29 17.79
N VAL A 112 23.70 -0.04 16.57
CA VAL A 112 24.48 -0.33 15.35
C VAL A 112 25.67 0.62 15.25
N MET A 113 25.46 1.92 15.44
CA MET A 113 26.50 2.95 15.35
C MET A 113 27.35 3.06 16.63
N GLY A 114 26.79 2.72 17.80
CA GLY A 114 27.55 2.63 19.04
C GLY A 114 28.52 1.43 19.05
N ASN A 115 28.19 0.37 18.30
CA ASN A 115 29.10 -0.76 18.07
C ASN A 115 30.11 -0.51 16.95
N THR A 116 29.90 0.50 16.08
CA THR A 116 30.97 0.99 15.21
C THR A 116 31.90 1.87 16.03
N ASN A 117 32.89 1.25 16.70
CA ASN A 117 34.03 1.98 17.24
C ASN A 117 34.77 2.65 16.05
N PRO A 118 34.75 4.00 15.90
CA PRO A 118 35.33 4.68 14.75
C PRO A 118 36.87 4.82 14.83
N LEU A 119 37.53 4.17 15.78
CA LEU A 119 38.99 4.27 15.94
C LEU A 119 39.80 3.37 14.99
N GLN A 120 39.17 2.77 13.97
CA GLN A 120 39.88 2.13 12.86
C GLN A 120 39.27 2.54 11.51
N GLY A 121 39.60 3.75 11.06
CA GLY A 121 39.51 4.11 9.64
C GLY A 121 38.83 5.45 9.37
N PHE A 122 39.64 6.40 8.91
CA PHE A 122 39.30 7.73 8.38
C PHE A 122 39.16 8.85 9.41
N GLY A 123 40.16 9.74 9.36
CA GLY A 123 40.36 10.85 10.27
C GLY A 123 39.28 11.93 10.21
N SER A 124 39.16 12.60 11.35
CA SER A 124 38.96 14.04 11.53
C SER A 124 38.06 14.76 10.52
N GLY A 125 36.82 15.07 10.93
CA GLY A 125 36.09 16.17 10.27
C GLY A 125 34.57 16.21 10.30
N ALA A 126 33.83 15.47 11.12
CA ALA A 126 32.37 15.63 11.17
C ALA A 126 31.97 16.63 12.27
N LYS A 127 31.68 17.88 11.88
CA LYS A 127 30.99 18.87 12.72
C LYS A 127 29.61 18.32 13.11
N VAL A 128 29.36 18.20 14.40
CA VAL A 128 28.02 18.05 14.95
C VAL A 128 27.31 19.40 14.80
N TYR A 129 26.30 19.47 13.94
CA TYR A 129 25.39 20.61 13.92
C TYR A 129 24.29 20.37 14.96
N PRO A 130 24.08 21.28 15.92
CA PRO A 130 22.95 21.19 16.81
C PRO A 130 21.67 21.46 16.01
N LEU A 131 20.76 20.49 15.98
CA LEU A 131 19.37 20.73 15.56
C LEU A 131 18.77 21.76 16.51
N SER A 132 18.65 22.99 16.02
CA SER A 132 17.94 24.07 16.70
C SER A 132 16.59 24.26 16.05
N LEU A 133 15.55 24.07 16.87
CA LEU A 133 14.11 24.36 16.71
C LEU A 133 13.31 23.41 15.81
#